data_AF-A0A7C4E2T9-F1
#
_entry.id   AF-A0A7C4E2T9-F1
#
_cell.length_a   1.000
_cell.length_b   1.000
_cell.length_c   1.000
_cell.angle_alpha   90.00
_cell.angle_beta   90.00
_cell.angle_gamma   90.00
#
_symmetry.space_group_name_H-M   'P 1'
#
loop_
_entity.id
_entity.type
_entity.pdbx_description
1 polymer ?
#
loop_
_entity_poly.entity_id
_entity_poly.type
_entity_poly.pdbx_seq_one_letter_code
_entity_poly.pdbx_strand_id
1 'polypeptide(L)' 'KQRIMMETFKAVEIALQIAYLIPDKEIEIHLDINPSPKHPSNVALKDAISYVSSQGFKPVFKPYSFAAYSVADYVCKKAH' A
#
# COMPACT_ATOMS: atom_id res chain seq x y z
N LYS A 1 8.64 -11.44 -0.91
CA LYS A 1 8.93 -10.41 -1.93
C LYS A 1 7.98 -10.50 -3.14
N GLN A 2 7.99 -11.61 -3.90
CA GLN A 2 7.22 -11.74 -5.15
C GLN A 2 5.69 -11.55 -5.00
N ARG A 3 5.08 -12.14 -3.97
CA ARG A 3 3.63 -11.96 -3.70
C ARG A 3 3.23 -10.50 -3.47
N ILE A 4 4.03 -9.76 -2.70
CA ILE A 4 3.78 -8.33 -2.39
C ILE A 4 3.89 -7.47 -3.65
N MET A 5 4.86 -7.76 -4.52
CA MET A 5 5.00 -7.04 -5.79
C MET A 5 3.82 -7.33 -6.72
N MET A 6 3.32 -8.58 -6.78
CA MET A 6 2.10 -8.89 -7.53
C MET A 6 0.87 -8.13 -7.02
N GLU A 7 0.71 -8.05 -5.70
CA GLU A 7 -0.38 -7.27 -5.07
C GLU A 7 -0.22 -5.77 -5.40
N THR A 8 1.01 -5.24 -5.37
CA THR A 8 1.32 -3.85 -5.75
C THR A 8 1.01 -3.59 -7.23
N PHE A 9 1.35 -4.50 -8.14
CA PHE A 9 1.06 -4.38 -9.57
C PHE A 9 -0.44 -4.29 -9.83
N LYS A 10 -1.23 -5.17 -9.20
CA LYS A 10 -2.70 -5.14 -9.31
C LYS A 10 -3.29 -3.85 -8.77
N ALA A 11 -2.77 -3.34 -7.65
CA ALA A 11 -3.24 -2.09 -7.07
C ALA A 11 -2.98 -0.89 -8.00
N VAL A 12 -1.80 -0.83 -8.62
CA VAL A 12 -1.44 0.19 -9.61
C VAL A 12 -2.29 0.08 -10.87
N GLU A 13 -2.55 -1.13 -11.37
CA GLU A 13 -3.39 -1.34 -12.55
C GLU A 13 -4.81 -0.78 -12.34
N ILE A 14 -5.41 -1.07 -11.19
CA ILE A 14 -6.72 -0.52 -10.81
C ILE A 14 -6.64 1.00 -10.65
N ALA A 15 -5.59 1.52 -10.02
CA ALA A 15 -5.38 2.95 -9.86
C ALA A 15 -5.28 3.69 -11.21
N LEU A 16 -4.63 3.10 -12.21
CA LEU A 16 -4.57 3.65 -13.57
C LEU A 16 -5.94 3.70 -14.25
N GLN A 17 -6.73 2.63 -14.11
CA GLN A 17 -8.10 2.60 -14.65
C GLN A 17 -8.99 3.67 -13.99
N ILE A 18 -8.85 3.86 -12.68
CA ILE A 18 -9.59 4.90 -11.94
C ILE A 18 -9.08 6.29 -12.32
N ALA A 19 -7.77 6.49 -12.43
CA ALA A 19 -7.16 7.77 -12.81
C ALA A 19 -7.69 8.29 -14.15
N TYR A 20 -7.92 7.39 -15.11
CA TYR A 20 -8.52 7.74 -16.39
C TYR A 20 -9.95 8.32 -16.25
N LEU A 21 -10.70 7.88 -15.25
CA LEU A 21 -12.07 8.34 -14.99
C LEU A 21 -12.12 9.63 -14.15
N ILE A 22 -11.08 9.91 -13.35
CA ILE A 22 -10.98 11.06 -12.44
C ILE A 22 -9.62 11.77 -12.54
N PRO A 23 -9.25 12.34 -13.71
CA PRO A 23 -7.90 12.86 -13.95
C PRO A 23 -7.49 14.01 -13.03
N ASP A 24 -8.45 14.75 -12.48
CA ASP A 24 -8.19 15.90 -11.59
C ASP A 24 -8.09 15.53 -10.10
N LYS A 25 -8.09 14.23 -9.76
CA LYS A 25 -8.06 13.75 -8.38
C LYS A 25 -6.73 13.09 -8.06
N GLU A 26 -6.20 13.42 -6.88
CA GLU A 26 -5.05 12.72 -6.32
C GLU A 26 -5.45 11.30 -5.91
N ILE A 27 -4.67 10.31 -6.34
CA ILE A 27 -4.87 8.90 -6.01
C ILE A 27 -3.72 8.42 -5.13
N GLU A 28 -4.07 7.94 -3.94
CA GLU A 28 -3.15 7.32 -3.01
C GLU A 28 -3.28 5.80 -3.03
N ILE A 29 -2.17 5.09 -3.11
CA ILE A 29 -2.15 3.62 -3.08
C ILE A 29 -1.71 3.17 -1.69
N HIS A 30 -2.65 2.61 -0.95
CA HIS A 30 -2.45 2.13 0.41
C HIS A 30 -1.98 0.67 0.36
N LEU A 31 -0.68 0.45 0.58
CA LEU A 31 -0.09 -0.89 0.54
C LEU A 31 -0.04 -1.48 1.95
N ASP A 32 -0.49 -2.73 2.11
CA ASP A 32 -0.43 -3.46 3.37
C ASP A 32 0.96 -4.05 3.63
N ILE A 33 1.97 -3.18 3.67
CA ILE A 33 3.36 -3.55 3.98
C ILE A 33 3.70 -2.96 5.34
N ASN A 34 4.18 -3.81 6.26
CA ASN A 34 4.72 -3.36 7.53
C ASN A 34 6.16 -2.86 7.35
N PRO A 35 6.48 -1.60 7.68
CA PRO A 35 7.82 -1.03 7.51
C PRO A 35 8.83 -1.50 8.56
N SER A 36 8.40 -2.21 9.61
CA SER A 36 9.33 -2.71 10.62
C SER A 36 10.33 -3.71 10.03
N PRO A 37 11.64 -3.53 10.26
CA PRO A 37 12.69 -4.38 9.69
C PRO A 37 12.66 -5.83 10.19
N LYS A 38 11.81 -6.12 11.19
CA LYS A 38 11.55 -7.47 11.69
C LYS A 38 10.60 -8.28 10.79
N HIS A 39 9.92 -7.65 9.83
CA HIS A 39 8.99 -8.35 8.94
C HIS A 39 9.64 -8.71 7.60
N PRO A 40 9.46 -9.95 7.11
CA PRO A 40 9.95 -10.39 5.79
C PRO A 40 9.43 -9.54 4.62
N SER A 41 8.33 -8.82 4.82
CA SER A 41 7.71 -7.91 3.85
C SER A 41 8.52 -6.63 3.61
N ASN A 42 9.38 -6.21 4.54
CA ASN A 42 10.20 -5.00 4.40
C ASN A 42 11.17 -5.07 3.20
N VAL A 43 11.58 -6.28 2.80
CA VAL A 43 12.46 -6.48 1.63
C VAL A 43 11.80 -6.04 0.32
N ALA A 44 10.47 -6.05 0.25
CA ALA A 44 9.71 -5.58 -0.93
C ALA A 44 9.25 -4.13 -0.81
N LEU A 45 9.41 -3.50 0.37
CA LEU A 45 8.87 -2.16 0.63
C LEU A 45 9.49 -1.11 -0.31
N LYS A 46 10.82 -1.10 -0.42
CA LYS A 46 11.52 -0.15 -1.29
C LYS A 46 11.12 -0.31 -2.75
N ASP A 47 11.06 -1.54 -3.23
CA ASP A 47 10.68 -1.84 -4.61
C ASP A 47 9.24 -1.43 -4.91
N ALA A 48 8.32 -1.68 -3.96
CA ALA A 48 6.92 -1.27 -4.09
C ALA A 48 6.75 0.26 -4.06
N ILE A 49 7.49 0.97 -3.19
CA ILE A 49 7.52 2.44 -3.17
C ILE A 49 8.00 2.98 -4.51
N SER A 50 9.17 2.51 -4.98
CA SER A 50 9.75 2.96 -6.23
C SER A 50 8.81 2.72 -7.42
N TYR A 51 8.15 1.57 -7.45
CA TYR A 51 7.20 1.25 -8.51
C TYR A 51 5.93 2.12 -8.46
N VAL A 52 5.33 2.33 -7.30
CA VAL A 52 4.13 3.18 -7.19
C VAL A 52 4.45 4.63 -7.57
N SER A 53 5.57 5.17 -7.07
CA SER A 53 5.99 6.53 -7.37
C SER A 53 6.37 6.73 -8.85
N SER A 54 6.97 5.73 -9.50
CA SER A 54 7.31 5.82 -10.94
C SER A 54 6.07 5.90 -11.83
N GLN A 55 4.92 5.44 -11.34
CA GLN A 55 3.64 5.48 -12.04
C GLN A 55 2.85 6.77 -11.78
N GLY A 56 3.42 7.71 -10.98
CA GLY A 56 2.78 8.99 -10.66
C GLY A 56 1.79 8.94 -9.50
N PHE A 57 1.71 7.83 -8.76
CA PHE A 57 0.84 7.68 -7.61
C PHE A 57 1.58 7.91 -6.29
N LYS A 58 0.87 8.33 -5.25
CA LYS A 58 1.42 8.53 -3.92
C LYS A 58 1.26 7.26 -3.08
N PRO A 59 2.37 6.59 -2.67
CA PRO A 59 2.27 5.40 -1.85
C PRO A 59 2.02 5.75 -0.37
N VAL A 60 1.12 5.03 0.28
CA VAL A 60 0.80 5.18 1.72
C VAL A 60 0.91 3.83 2.41
N PHE A 61 1.52 3.81 3.60
CA PHE A 61 1.80 2.58 4.35
C PHE A 61 1.36 2.70 5.79
N LYS A 62 1.28 1.55 6.48
CA LYS A 62 1.11 1.50 7.94
C LYS A 62 2.17 2.36 8.64
N PRO A 63 1.79 3.11 9.71
CA PRO A 63 0.46 3.21 10.33
C PRO A 63 -0.45 4.28 9.70
N TYR A 64 0.01 4.99 8.67
CA TYR A 64 -0.69 6.16 8.11
C TYR A 64 -1.71 5.80 7.01
N SER A 65 -1.79 4.54 6.59
CA SER A 65 -2.88 4.08 5.71
C SER A 65 -4.18 3.92 6.49
N PHE A 66 -5.18 4.74 6.13
CA PHE A 66 -6.50 4.83 6.76
C PHE A 66 -7.20 3.46 6.93
N ALA A 67 -7.03 2.57 5.93
CA ALA A 67 -7.60 1.22 5.96
C ALA A 67 -6.91 0.29 6.97
N ALA A 68 -5.61 0.49 7.23
CA ALA A 68 -4.83 -0.39 8.07
C ALA A 68 -4.93 -0.07 9.56
N TYR A 69 -5.00 1.22 9.92
CA TYR A 69 -5.19 1.64 11.31
C TYR A 69 -6.55 1.16 11.83
N SER A 70 -7.60 1.29 11.02
CA SER A 70 -8.97 0.95 11.43
C SER A 70 -9.20 -0.55 11.61
N VAL A 71 -8.53 -1.42 10.84
CA VAL A 71 -8.72 -2.89 10.90
C VAL A 71 -7.70 -3.57 11.82
N ALA A 72 -6.43 -3.14 11.82
CA ALA A 72 -5.41 -3.78 12.67
C ALA A 72 -5.57 -3.40 14.15
N ASP A 73 -5.96 -2.15 14.45
CA ASP A 73 -6.13 -1.70 15.84
C ASP A 73 -7.42 -2.26 16.48
N TYR A 74 -8.44 -2.57 15.66
CA TYR A 74 -9.66 -3.25 16.12
C TYR A 74 -9.42 -4.73 16.47
N VAL A 75 -8.57 -5.43 15.72
CA VAL A 75 -8.30 -6.87 15.96
C VAL A 75 -7.31 -7.08 17.12
N CYS A 76 -6.33 -6.20 17.32
CA CYS A 76 -5.33 -6.37 18.39
C CYS A 76 -5.80 -5.91 19.78
N LYS A 77 -6.86 -5.10 19.90
CA LYS A 77 -7.43 -4.69 21.21
C LYS A 77 -8.37 -5.71 21.87
N LYS A 78 -8.50 -6.92 21.30
CA LYS A 78 -9.31 -8.01 21.87
C LYS A 78 -8.50 -9.21 22.37
N ALA A 79 -7.20 -9.05 22.56
CA ALA A 79 -6.38 -9.96 23.35
C ALA A 79 -5.99 -9.24 24.66
N HIS A 80 -6.92 -9.24 25.62
CA HIS A 80 -6.59 -9.17 27.04
C HIS A 80 -5.79 -10.41 27.44
#